data_AF-A0A948BFX1-F1
#
_entry.id   AF-A0A948BFX1-F1
#
_cell.length_a   1.000
_cell.length_b   1.000
_cell.length_c   1.000
_cell.angle_alpha   90.00
_cell.angle_beta   90.00
_cell.angle_gamma   90.00
#
_symmetry.space_group_name_H-M   'P 1'
#
loop_
_entity.id
_entity.type
_entity.pdbx_description
1 polymer ?
#
loop_
_entity_poly.entity_id
_entity_poly.type
_entity_poly.pdbx_seq_one_letter_code
_entity_poly.pdbx_strand_id
1 'polypeptide(L)'
;MTKSLMIIALLASIISVSSAGARDIYLEVGESYSNDGLNVMCVQQKTASPLALKECQFWDEFNQKCLFERKVFSFGRLQCAEECQQWDDFEKVCRYATSCQFFPDRKIFVKTTCRNFDTFNKVCREQMQTKINGR
;
A
#
# COMPACT_ATOMS: atom_id res chain seq x y z
N MET A 1 -1.30 -55.48 39.80
CA MET A 1 -1.04 -54.04 39.61
C MET A 1 -0.49 -53.85 38.20
N THR A 2 -1.30 -53.20 37.38
CA THR A 2 -1.22 -53.08 35.92
C THR A 2 -0.31 -51.92 35.52
N LYS A 3 0.59 -52.14 34.56
CA LYS A 3 1.16 -51.05 33.74
C LYS A 3 1.29 -51.54 32.30
N SER A 4 0.18 -51.39 31.57
CA SER A 4 0.16 -51.43 30.11
C SER A 4 1.05 -50.29 29.60
N LEU A 5 2.14 -50.64 28.93
CA LEU A 5 2.90 -49.68 28.13
C LEU A 5 2.05 -49.32 26.91
N MET A 6 1.60 -48.06 26.90
CA MET A 6 1.01 -47.39 25.76
C MET A 6 1.95 -47.46 24.54
N ILE A 7 1.51 -48.14 23.50
CA ILE A 7 1.99 -47.96 22.13
C ILE A 7 0.73 -47.71 21.31
N ILE A 8 0.83 -46.83 20.32
CA ILE A 8 -0.21 -46.33 19.40
C ILE A 8 -0.75 -44.94 19.80
N ALA A 9 -0.01 -43.92 19.39
CA ALA A 9 -0.59 -42.64 18.97
C ALA A 9 0.21 -42.13 17.75
N LEU A 10 0.09 -42.87 16.66
CA LEU A 10 0.55 -42.46 15.34
C LEU A 10 -0.50 -41.48 14.76
N LEU A 11 -0.49 -40.24 15.25
CA LEU A 11 -1.25 -39.12 14.68
C LEU A 11 -0.27 -38.14 14.03
N ALA A 12 0.50 -38.66 13.07
CA ALA A 12 1.17 -37.85 12.07
C ALA A 12 0.16 -37.54 10.95
N SER A 13 -0.88 -36.76 11.26
CA SER A 13 -1.87 -36.32 10.29
C SER A 13 -1.55 -34.89 9.87
N ILE A 14 -0.63 -34.80 8.92
CA ILE A 14 -0.63 -33.90 7.75
C ILE A 14 -1.21 -32.51 8.05
N ILE A 15 -0.36 -31.60 8.53
CA ILE A 15 -0.58 -30.18 8.31
C ILE A 15 -0.35 -29.97 6.81
N SER A 16 -1.42 -29.99 6.02
CA SER A 16 -1.39 -29.52 4.64
C SER A 16 -1.03 -28.04 4.69
N VAL A 17 0.26 -27.73 4.51
CA VAL A 17 0.71 -26.38 4.21
C VAL A 17 0.16 -26.08 2.83
N SER A 18 -1.04 -25.52 2.78
CA SER A 18 -1.60 -24.94 1.57
C SER A 18 -0.66 -23.80 1.19
N SER A 19 0.31 -24.07 0.31
CA SER A 19 1.02 -23.00 -0.37
C SER A 19 -0.06 -22.25 -1.14
N ALA A 20 -0.47 -21.09 -0.63
CA ALA A 20 -1.23 -20.13 -1.40
C ALA A 20 -0.33 -19.72 -2.56
N GLY A 21 -0.39 -20.48 -3.66
CA GLY A 21 0.38 -20.21 -4.85
C GLY A 21 -0.10 -18.87 -5.39
N ALA A 22 0.85 -17.95 -5.61
CA ALA A 22 0.56 -16.77 -6.41
C ALA A 22 -0.02 -17.24 -7.75
N ARG A 23 -1.20 -16.72 -8.10
CA ARG A 23 -1.86 -16.98 -9.38
C ARG A 23 -1.72 -15.73 -10.24
N ASP A 24 -1.13 -15.90 -11.41
CA ASP A 24 -1.07 -14.84 -12.41
C ASP A 24 -2.41 -14.73 -13.14
N ILE A 25 -2.86 -13.49 -13.36
CA ILE A 25 -4.07 -13.17 -14.11
C ILE A 25 -3.63 -12.30 -15.30
N TYR A 26 -3.93 -12.77 -16.50
CA TYR A 26 -3.66 -12.05 -17.75
C TYR A 26 -4.97 -11.45 -18.24
N LEU A 27 -4.96 -10.15 -18.53
CA LEU A 27 -6.13 -9.41 -19.03
C LEU A 27 -5.76 -8.72 -20.35
N GLU A 28 -6.60 -8.91 -21.36
CA GLU A 28 -6.58 -8.10 -22.57
C GLU A 28 -7.17 -6.71 -22.32
N VAL A 29 -6.82 -5.75 -23.19
CA VAL A 29 -7.38 -4.40 -23.12
C VAL A 29 -8.90 -4.47 -23.28
N GLY A 30 -9.63 -3.96 -22.28
CA GLY A 30 -11.08 -3.99 -22.18
C GLY A 30 -11.61 -5.02 -21.19
N GLU A 31 -10.78 -5.96 -20.72
CA GLU A 31 -11.20 -6.97 -19.76
C GLU A 31 -11.12 -6.48 -18.30
N SER A 32 -11.97 -7.08 -17.46
CA SER A 32 -11.99 -6.83 -16.01
C SER A 32 -12.03 -8.14 -15.22
N TYR A 33 -11.29 -8.16 -14.11
CA TYR A 33 -11.28 -9.21 -13.10
C TYR A 33 -11.83 -8.70 -11.77
N SER A 34 -12.64 -9.49 -11.09
CA SER A 34 -13.19 -9.19 -9.77
C SER A 34 -13.03 -10.38 -8.84
N ASN A 35 -12.48 -10.14 -7.64
CA ASN A 35 -12.42 -11.15 -6.58
C ASN A 35 -12.30 -10.48 -5.20
N ASP A 36 -13.10 -10.91 -4.22
CA ASP A 36 -13.04 -10.46 -2.83
C ASP A 36 -12.94 -8.93 -2.66
N GLY A 37 -13.74 -8.18 -3.43
CA GLY A 37 -13.78 -6.71 -3.39
C GLY A 37 -12.66 -6.01 -4.18
N LEU A 38 -11.66 -6.74 -4.69
CA LEU A 38 -10.68 -6.23 -5.64
C LEU A 38 -11.25 -6.27 -7.05
N ASN A 39 -11.35 -5.10 -7.71
CA ASN A 39 -11.68 -4.99 -9.13
C ASN A 39 -10.46 -4.48 -9.91
N VAL A 40 -10.03 -5.22 -10.91
CA VAL A 40 -8.91 -4.90 -11.81
C VAL A 40 -9.46 -4.79 -13.23
N MET A 41 -9.14 -3.71 -13.95
CA MET A 41 -9.56 -3.52 -15.35
C MET A 41 -8.37 -3.10 -16.19
N CYS A 42 -8.18 -3.76 -17.34
CA CYS A 42 -7.11 -3.43 -18.28
C CYS A 42 -7.65 -2.41 -19.29
N VAL A 43 -7.12 -1.18 -19.27
CA VAL A 43 -7.54 -0.11 -20.18
C VAL A 43 -6.35 0.45 -20.94
N GLN A 44 -6.55 0.78 -22.22
CA GLN A 44 -5.51 1.43 -23.01
C GLN A 44 -5.47 2.92 -22.69
N GLN A 45 -4.50 3.33 -21.88
CA GLN A 45 -4.27 4.74 -21.59
C GLN A 45 -3.50 5.41 -22.74
N LYS A 46 -4.06 6.51 -23.28
CA LYS A 46 -3.43 7.35 -24.33
C LYS A 46 -2.22 8.15 -23.81
N THR A 47 -2.11 8.32 -22.51
CA THR A 47 -0.99 8.95 -21.81
C THR A 47 -0.44 7.96 -20.80
N ALA A 48 0.88 7.83 -20.75
CA ALA A 48 1.57 7.04 -19.74
C ALA A 48 1.30 7.64 -18.35
N SER A 49 0.25 7.18 -17.68
CA SER A 49 -0.09 7.60 -16.33
C SER A 49 0.30 6.51 -15.34
N PRO A 50 0.75 6.88 -14.14
CA PRO A 50 1.01 5.90 -13.10
C PRO A 50 -0.30 5.26 -12.62
N LEU A 51 -0.24 3.97 -12.33
CA LEU A 51 -1.29 3.26 -11.62
C LEU A 51 -1.32 3.77 -10.18
N ALA A 52 -2.48 4.11 -9.64
CA ALA A 52 -2.63 4.58 -8.27
C ALA A 52 -3.44 3.57 -7.45
N LEU A 53 -2.85 3.07 -6.37
CA LEU A 53 -3.50 2.24 -5.36
C LEU A 53 -3.76 3.08 -4.11
N LYS A 54 -4.88 2.83 -3.43
CA LYS A 54 -5.22 3.45 -2.16
C LYS A 54 -5.18 2.40 -1.06
N GLU A 55 -4.54 2.72 0.05
CA GLU A 55 -4.39 1.86 1.21
C GLU A 55 -4.66 2.68 2.47
N CYS A 56 -5.25 2.07 3.50
CA CYS A 56 -5.42 2.79 4.76
C CYS A 56 -4.08 2.86 5.52
N GLN A 57 -3.65 4.07 5.89
CA GLN A 57 -2.45 4.28 6.71
C GLN A 57 -2.79 4.37 8.20
N PHE A 58 -3.91 5.02 8.52
CA PHE A 58 -4.38 5.19 9.90
C PHE A 58 -5.81 4.67 10.00
N TRP A 59 -5.97 3.47 10.56
CA TRP A 59 -7.25 2.81 10.76
C TRP A 59 -7.77 3.05 12.18
N ASP A 60 -9.05 3.36 12.28
CA ASP A 60 -9.77 3.46 13.54
C ASP A 60 -10.49 2.15 13.81
N GLU A 61 -9.96 1.35 14.74
CA GLU A 61 -10.54 0.05 15.10
C GLU A 61 -11.91 0.17 15.78
N PHE A 62 -12.16 1.25 16.52
CA PHE A 62 -13.43 1.41 17.22
C PHE A 62 -14.55 1.77 16.25
N ASN A 63 -14.28 2.75 15.37
CA ASN A 63 -15.26 3.21 14.39
C ASN A 63 -15.22 2.43 13.07
N GLN A 64 -14.30 1.46 12.94
CA GLN A 64 -14.08 0.65 11.74
C GLN A 64 -13.99 1.50 10.47
N LYS A 65 -13.19 2.57 10.52
CA LYS A 65 -13.04 3.53 9.42
C LYS A 65 -11.59 3.92 9.20
N CYS A 66 -11.26 4.23 7.96
CA CYS A 66 -9.96 4.79 7.64
C CYS A 66 -9.95 6.29 7.95
N LEU A 67 -8.96 6.73 8.72
CA LEU A 67 -8.74 8.13 9.07
C LEU A 67 -7.80 8.84 8.08
N PHE A 68 -6.96 8.07 7.38
CA PHE A 68 -6.12 8.58 6.31
C PHE A 68 -5.78 7.51 5.27
N GLU A 69 -6.09 7.78 4.01
CA GLU A 69 -5.72 6.93 2.87
C GLU A 69 -4.34 7.34 2.34
N ARG A 70 -3.37 6.42 2.39
CA ARG A 70 -2.11 6.53 1.63
C ARG A 70 -2.36 6.15 0.19
N LYS A 71 -1.81 6.93 -0.75
CA LYS A 71 -1.89 6.62 -2.19
C LYS A 71 -0.53 6.22 -2.72
N VAL A 72 -0.44 5.05 -3.33
CA VAL A 72 0.79 4.51 -3.94
C VAL A 72 0.68 4.57 -5.46
N PHE A 73 1.52 5.38 -6.07
CA PHE A 73 1.66 5.49 -7.52
C PHE A 73 2.75 4.56 -8.02
N SER A 74 2.44 3.76 -9.04
CA SER A 74 3.37 2.83 -9.69
C SER A 74 3.47 3.12 -11.19
N PHE A 75 4.70 3.18 -11.70
CA PHE A 75 4.98 3.30 -13.14
C PHE A 75 6.18 2.45 -13.52
N GLY A 76 5.95 1.29 -14.14
CA GLY A 76 7.00 0.30 -14.36
C GLY A 76 7.59 -0.18 -13.02
N ARG A 77 8.89 0.02 -12.80
CA ARG A 77 9.57 -0.28 -11.52
C ARG A 77 9.59 0.87 -10.53
N LEU A 78 9.02 2.02 -10.90
CA LEU A 78 9.01 3.21 -10.04
C LEU A 78 7.79 3.21 -9.15
N GLN A 79 8.00 3.55 -7.88
CA GLN A 79 6.93 3.75 -6.92
C GLN A 79 7.10 5.07 -6.19
N CYS A 80 6.00 5.78 -5.97
CA CYS A 80 5.94 6.97 -5.12
C CYS A 80 4.68 6.90 -4.27
N ALA A 81 4.81 7.07 -2.95
CA ALA A 81 3.69 7.05 -2.03
C ALA A 81 3.42 8.45 -1.46
N GLU A 82 2.17 8.89 -1.57
CA GLU A 82 1.59 10.02 -0.84
C GLU A 82 1.06 9.50 0.49
N GLU A 83 1.85 9.72 1.52
CA GLU A 83 1.58 9.27 2.89
C GLU A 83 1.54 10.45 3.85
N CYS A 84 0.81 10.29 4.95
CA CYS A 84 0.82 11.23 6.04
C CYS A 84 2.17 11.19 6.76
N GLN A 85 2.82 12.34 6.82
CA GLN A 85 4.13 12.52 7.46
C GLN A 85 4.00 13.11 8.87
N GLN A 86 2.96 13.91 9.11
CA GLN A 86 2.74 14.60 10.38
C GLN A 86 1.35 14.24 10.88
N TRP A 87 1.24 13.13 11.59
CA TRP A 87 -0.01 12.67 12.18
C TRP A 87 -0.22 13.30 13.55
N ASP A 88 -1.43 13.79 13.81
CA ASP A 88 -1.85 14.26 15.13
C ASP A 88 -2.68 13.17 15.80
N ASP A 89 -2.10 12.52 16.81
CA ASP A 89 -2.75 11.41 17.51
C ASP A 89 -3.92 11.84 18.39
N PHE A 90 -3.96 13.10 18.83
CA PHE A 90 -5.03 13.59 19.69
C PHE A 90 -6.25 13.97 18.85
N GLU A 91 -6.04 14.79 17.81
CA GLU A 91 -7.13 15.21 16.93
C GLU A 91 -7.44 14.17 15.84
N LYS A 92 -6.64 13.11 15.71
CA LYS A 92 -6.78 12.03 14.72
C LYS A 92 -6.84 12.56 13.28
N VAL A 93 -5.91 13.46 12.94
CA VAL A 93 -5.84 14.14 11.65
C VAL A 93 -4.40 14.20 11.14
N CYS A 94 -4.25 14.02 9.83
CA CYS A 94 -2.99 14.30 9.16
C CYS A 94 -2.79 15.80 8.97
N ARG A 95 -1.70 16.35 9.51
CA ARG A 95 -1.31 17.77 9.37
C ARG A 95 -0.46 18.05 8.14
N TYR A 96 0.24 17.04 7.64
CA TYR A 96 1.01 17.15 6.43
C TYR A 96 1.09 15.80 5.73
N ALA A 97 0.57 15.73 4.51
CA ALA A 97 0.74 14.61 3.61
C ALA A 97 1.82 14.94 2.58
N THR A 98 2.65 13.95 2.28
CA THR A 98 3.60 14.01 1.17
C THR A 98 2.84 13.99 -0.16
N SER A 99 3.44 14.56 -1.21
CA SER A 99 2.85 14.58 -2.55
C SER A 99 3.76 13.96 -3.59
N CYS A 100 3.17 13.34 -4.61
CA CYS A 100 3.89 12.69 -5.70
C CYS A 100 3.49 13.32 -7.04
N GLN A 101 4.46 13.88 -7.76
CA GLN A 101 4.25 14.37 -9.12
C GLN A 101 4.97 13.47 -10.13
N PHE A 102 4.22 12.95 -11.10
CA PHE A 102 4.79 12.15 -12.19
C PHE A 102 5.12 13.02 -13.40
N PHE A 103 6.28 12.81 -14.01
CA PHE A 103 6.73 13.49 -15.22
C PHE A 103 6.92 12.46 -16.35
N PRO A 104 5.93 12.31 -17.26
CA PRO A 104 5.93 11.25 -18.28
C PRO A 104 7.13 11.25 -19.22
N ASP A 105 7.55 12.44 -19.70
CA ASP A 105 8.66 12.58 -20.65
C ASP A 105 9.99 12.03 -20.11
N ARG A 106 10.15 12.12 -18.79
CA ARG A 106 11.37 11.69 -18.09
C ARG A 106 11.19 10.37 -17.36
N LYS A 107 9.96 9.86 -17.27
CA LYS A 107 9.58 8.67 -16.49
C LYS A 107 10.16 8.74 -15.07
N ILE A 108 9.88 9.83 -14.36
CA ILE A 108 10.30 10.02 -12.96
C ILE A 108 9.12 10.45 -12.10
N PHE A 109 9.21 10.16 -10.80
CA PHE A 109 8.42 10.86 -9.79
C PHE A 109 9.26 11.91 -9.09
N VAL A 110 8.60 12.98 -8.64
CA VAL A 110 9.13 13.91 -7.65
C VAL A 110 8.25 13.80 -6.42
N LYS A 111 8.82 13.35 -5.31
CA LYS A 111 8.16 13.31 -4.00
C LYS A 111 8.46 14.60 -3.26
N THR A 112 7.42 15.29 -2.81
CA THR A 112 7.55 16.45 -1.92
C THR A 112 7.25 16.01 -0.49
N THR A 113 8.16 16.30 0.42
CA THR A 113 8.01 16.05 1.86
C THR A 113 8.19 17.35 2.64
N CYS A 114 7.74 17.36 3.89
CA CYS A 114 8.06 18.43 4.82
C CYS A 114 9.37 18.12 5.55
N ARG A 115 10.37 19.00 5.42
CA ARG A 115 11.64 18.89 6.15
C ARG A 115 11.57 19.55 7.51
N ASN A 116 10.89 20.70 7.59
CA ASN A 116 10.72 21.44 8.84
C ASN A 116 9.25 21.73 9.07
N PHE A 117 8.63 20.99 10.00
CA PHE A 117 7.23 21.14 10.37
C PHE A 117 7.12 21.91 11.68
N ASP A 118 6.39 23.03 11.66
CA ASP A 118 6.06 23.81 12.84
C ASP A 118 4.84 23.20 13.52
N THR A 119 5.07 22.49 14.62
CA THR A 119 4.03 21.77 15.36
C THR A 119 3.03 22.70 16.04
N PHE A 120 3.45 23.90 16.44
CA PHE A 120 2.57 24.86 17.09
C PHE A 120 1.58 25.46 16.11
N ASN A 121 2.07 25.94 14.96
CA ASN A 121 1.24 26.54 13.92
C ASN A 121 0.64 25.50 12.96
N LYS A 122 1.04 24.24 13.08
CA LYS A 122 0.60 23.10 12.25
C LYS A 122 0.87 23.33 10.75
N VAL A 123 2.03 23.92 10.42
CA VAL A 123 2.41 24.25 9.04
C VAL A 123 3.78 23.72 8.67
N CYS A 124 3.93 23.30 7.42
CA CYS A 124 5.26 23.02 6.89
C CYS A 124 5.98 24.33 6.55
N ARG A 125 7.09 24.59 7.22
CA ARG A 125 7.93 25.78 6.98
C ARG A 125 8.90 25.57 5.82
N GLU A 126 9.29 24.32 5.60
CA GLU A 126 10.27 23.99 4.57
C GLU A 126 9.95 22.64 3.92
N GLN A 127 9.80 22.66 2.60
CA GLN A 127 9.57 21.48 1.80
C GLN A 127 10.88 20.98 1.18
N MET A 128 10.96 19.66 0.98
CA MET A 128 12.05 19.00 0.28
C MET A 128 11.49 18.19 -0.88
N GLN A 129 12.14 18.27 -2.04
CA GLN A 129 11.78 17.48 -3.22
C GLN A 129 12.85 16.43 -3.48
N THR A 130 12.42 15.17 -3.61
CA THR A 130 13.27 14.05 -3.96
C THR A 130 12.83 13.46 -5.28
N LYS A 131 13.78 13.32 -6.22
CA LYS A 131 13.54 12.63 -7.50
C LYS A 131 13.62 11.12 -7.28
N ILE A 132 12.62 10.40 -7.76
CA ILE A 132 12.58 8.94 -7.78
C ILE A 132 12.66 8.52 -9.25
N ASN A 133 13.78 7.91 -9.62
CA ASN A 133 14.09 7.41 -10.96
C ASN A 133 14.50 5.93 -10.90
N GLY A 134 14.41 5.23 -12.03
CA GLY A 134 14.63 3.78 -12.09
C GLY A 134 16.08 3.35 -12.32
N ARG A 135 17.05 4.15 -11.86
CA ARG A 135 18.49 3.89 -12.02
C ARG A 135 19.16 3.67 -10.68
#